data_AF-A0A1A7XWS5-F1
#
_entry.id   AF-A0A1A7XWS5-F1
#
_cell.length_a   1.000
_cell.length_b   1.000
_cell.length_c   1.000
_cell.angle_alpha   90.00
_cell.angle_beta   90.00
_cell.angle_gamma   90.00
#
_symmetry.space_group_name_H-M   'P 1'
#
loop_
_entity.id
_entity.type
_entity.pdbx_description
1 polymer ?
#
loop_
_entity_poly.entity_id
_entity_poly.type
_entity_poly.pdbx_seq_one_letter_code
_entity_poly.pdbx_strand_id
1 'polypeptide(L)'
;MPCHNQQMNSVSSGQEHPMKQVRFANSTSSSAPAALSCSEPASDTFTQQPDSQDNLGPQLKLLPLNDQIRELQTIIRDKTTSRGDFVFCADRLIRLVVEEGLNQLPFSECTVTTPTGYKYEGVKFERGNCGVSIMRSGEAMEQGLRDCCRSIRIGKILIQSDEETQKAKVYYAKFPPDVYRRKVLLMYPILSTGNTVIEAVRVLIEHGVQPRHIILLSLFSTPHGARSIIQEFPEITILTTEVHPVAPTHFGQRYFGTD
;
A
#
# COMPACT_ATOMS: atom_id res chain seq x y z
N MET A 1 -35.62 -35.81 -7.61
CA MET A 1 -37.05 -35.67 -7.24
C MET A 1 -37.50 -34.25 -7.55
N PRO A 2 -38.74 -34.04 -8.05
CA PRO A 2 -39.04 -33.00 -9.02
C PRO A 2 -39.45 -31.64 -8.43
N CYS A 3 -39.30 -30.61 -9.28
CA CYS A 3 -39.81 -29.25 -9.13
C CYS A 3 -41.33 -29.19 -8.93
N HIS A 4 -41.79 -28.18 -8.19
CA HIS A 4 -43.16 -27.70 -8.20
C HIS A 4 -43.21 -26.30 -8.81
N ASN A 5 -44.23 -26.10 -9.64
CA ASN A 5 -44.52 -24.92 -10.45
C ASN A 5 -45.89 -24.35 -10.02
N GLN A 6 -46.21 -23.13 -10.44
CA GLN A 6 -47.44 -22.34 -10.27
C GLN A 6 -47.46 -21.36 -9.09
N GLN A 7 -47.92 -20.10 -9.20
CA GLN A 7 -48.60 -19.38 -10.30
C GLN A 7 -48.50 -17.87 -10.08
N MET A 8 -48.61 -17.11 -11.18
CA MET A 8 -48.76 -15.65 -11.20
C MET A 8 -50.10 -15.20 -10.62
N ASN A 9 -50.14 -13.98 -10.07
CA ASN A 9 -51.28 -13.08 -10.22
C ASN A 9 -50.83 -11.60 -10.18
N SER A 10 -51.25 -10.86 -11.19
CA SER A 10 -51.04 -9.42 -11.41
C SER A 10 -52.22 -8.61 -10.90
N VAL A 11 -51.98 -7.48 -10.21
CA VAL A 11 -52.86 -6.30 -10.25
C VAL A 11 -52.02 -5.02 -10.14
N SER A 12 -52.36 -4.09 -11.02
CA SER A 12 -51.83 -2.74 -11.27
C SER A 12 -52.35 -1.65 -10.33
N SER A 13 -51.50 -0.68 -10.00
CA SER A 13 -51.79 0.76 -9.84
C SER A 13 -50.47 1.43 -9.40
N GLY A 14 -49.82 2.33 -10.13
CA GLY A 14 -50.37 3.51 -10.80
C GLY A 14 -50.28 4.72 -9.86
N GLN A 15 -49.06 5.22 -9.57
CA GLN A 15 -48.84 6.57 -9.05
C GLN A 15 -47.51 7.12 -9.59
N GLU A 16 -47.63 8.09 -10.49
CA GLU A 16 -46.53 8.91 -11.01
C GLU A 16 -46.07 9.91 -9.94
N HIS A 17 -44.77 10.00 -9.70
CA HIS A 17 -44.16 11.08 -8.93
C HIS A 17 -43.70 12.21 -9.86
N PRO A 18 -44.04 13.49 -9.59
CA PRO A 18 -43.65 14.58 -10.47
C PRO A 18 -42.15 14.90 -10.36
N MET A 19 -41.50 14.92 -11.52
CA MET A 19 -40.14 15.43 -11.77
C MET A 19 -39.97 16.85 -11.22
N LYS A 20 -38.97 17.07 -10.36
CA LYS A 20 -38.50 18.41 -10.00
C LYS A 20 -37.63 18.97 -11.13
N GLN A 21 -38.15 20.02 -11.78
CA GLN A 21 -37.47 20.79 -12.81
C GLN A 21 -36.43 21.73 -12.16
N VAL A 22 -35.15 21.59 -12.53
CA VAL A 22 -34.06 22.48 -12.11
C VAL A 22 -34.08 23.72 -13.00
N ARG A 23 -34.41 24.88 -12.43
CA ARG A 23 -34.33 26.19 -13.12
C ARG A 23 -32.92 26.75 -13.02
N PHE A 24 -32.28 26.96 -14.16
CA PHE A 24 -31.08 27.79 -14.28
C PHE A 24 -31.50 29.27 -14.30
N ALA A 25 -30.97 30.06 -13.38
CA ALA A 25 -31.11 31.52 -13.39
C ALA A 25 -29.82 32.15 -13.91
N ASN A 26 -29.90 32.75 -15.10
CA ASN A 26 -28.93 33.70 -15.64
C ASN A 26 -29.53 35.10 -15.48
N SER A 27 -28.80 36.02 -14.83
CA SER A 27 -28.99 37.45 -15.04
C SER A 27 -27.77 38.24 -14.56
N THR A 28 -27.03 38.75 -15.52
CA THR A 28 -26.10 39.88 -15.44
C THR A 28 -26.89 41.18 -15.24
N SER A 29 -26.47 42.02 -14.28
CA SER A 29 -26.32 43.48 -14.50
C SER A 29 -25.67 44.17 -13.30
N SER A 30 -24.73 45.03 -13.65
CA SER A 30 -23.83 45.90 -12.89
C SER A 30 -24.48 47.02 -12.07
N SER A 31 -23.85 47.38 -10.94
CA SER A 31 -23.42 48.77 -10.62
C SER A 31 -22.61 48.83 -9.32
N ALA A 32 -21.48 49.55 -9.36
CA ALA A 32 -20.65 49.96 -8.22
C ALA A 32 -21.13 51.32 -7.67
N PRO A 33 -20.69 51.78 -6.48
CA PRO A 33 -19.41 52.52 -6.43
C PRO A 33 -18.60 52.49 -5.11
N ALA A 34 -17.42 53.09 -5.22
CA ALA A 34 -16.63 53.82 -4.22
C ALA A 34 -15.61 53.08 -3.33
N ALA A 35 -14.35 53.48 -3.53
CA ALA A 35 -13.14 53.03 -2.89
C ALA A 35 -12.90 53.66 -1.51
N LEU A 36 -12.36 52.87 -0.58
CA LEU A 36 -11.50 53.35 0.50
C LEU A 36 -10.28 52.44 0.59
N SER A 37 -9.10 53.05 0.46
CA SER A 37 -7.79 52.45 0.60
C SER A 37 -7.39 52.31 2.07
N CYS A 38 -6.97 51.12 2.50
CA CYS A 38 -6.07 50.95 3.64
C CYS A 38 -5.07 49.82 3.34
N SER A 39 -3.80 50.16 3.57
CA SER A 39 -2.56 49.43 3.35
C SER A 39 -2.45 48.09 4.10
N GLU A 40 -1.80 47.13 3.45
CA GLU A 40 -1.35 45.84 4.00
C GLU A 40 -0.40 46.01 5.20
N PRO A 41 -0.29 44.97 6.05
CA PRO A 41 1.00 44.30 6.10
C PRO A 41 0.91 42.80 5.85
N ALA A 42 1.91 42.31 5.12
CA ALA A 42 2.16 40.92 4.81
C ALA A 42 2.11 40.01 6.05
N SER A 43 1.38 38.92 5.94
CA SER A 43 1.58 37.74 6.79
C SER A 43 1.74 36.53 5.89
N ASP A 44 2.91 35.91 6.03
CA ASP A 44 3.41 34.81 5.23
C ASP A 44 2.39 33.66 5.17
N THR A 45 1.75 33.53 4.01
CA THR A 45 1.07 32.30 3.65
C THR A 45 2.17 31.29 3.34
N PHE A 46 2.49 30.42 4.31
CA PHE A 46 3.25 29.19 4.07
C PHE A 46 2.45 28.31 3.11
N THR A 47 2.56 28.62 1.83
CA THR A 47 2.18 27.75 0.74
C THR A 47 3.33 26.77 0.59
N GLN A 48 3.40 25.75 1.46
CA GLN A 48 4.28 24.62 1.21
C GLN A 48 3.68 23.83 0.04
N GLN A 49 4.18 24.13 -1.15
CA GLN A 49 4.11 23.23 -2.29
C GLN A 49 4.72 21.88 -1.89
N PRO A 50 4.18 20.73 -2.33
CA PRO A 50 4.70 19.43 -1.95
C PRO A 50 5.96 19.11 -2.79
N ASP A 51 7.08 19.77 -2.50
CA ASP A 51 8.38 19.60 -3.17
C ASP A 51 9.10 18.26 -2.86
N SER A 52 8.37 17.20 -2.51
CA SER A 52 8.96 15.96 -1.97
C SER A 52 8.81 14.70 -2.83
N GLN A 53 7.98 14.73 -3.88
CA GLN A 53 7.64 13.51 -4.65
C GLN A 53 8.51 13.31 -5.91
N ASP A 54 8.99 14.37 -6.54
CA ASP A 54 9.49 14.27 -7.93
C ASP A 54 10.95 13.79 -8.10
N ASN A 55 11.66 13.46 -7.02
CA ASN A 55 13.11 13.15 -7.06
C ASN A 55 13.52 11.74 -6.58
N LEU A 56 12.57 10.81 -6.40
CA LEU A 56 12.87 9.48 -5.83
C LEU A 56 13.09 8.35 -6.86
N GLY A 57 13.13 8.68 -8.16
CA GLY A 57 13.50 7.74 -9.23
C GLY A 57 12.45 6.66 -9.55
N PRO A 58 12.63 5.90 -10.64
CA PRO A 58 11.67 4.87 -11.08
C PRO A 58 11.54 3.66 -10.12
N GLN A 59 12.45 3.53 -9.16
CA GLN A 59 12.47 2.46 -8.16
C GLN A 59 11.34 2.59 -7.13
N LEU A 60 10.90 3.81 -6.84
CA LEU A 60 9.83 4.07 -5.88
C LEU A 60 8.48 4.11 -6.60
N LYS A 61 7.66 3.09 -6.35
CA LYS A 61 6.30 2.96 -6.86
C LYS A 61 5.31 3.33 -5.76
N LEU A 62 4.39 4.23 -6.09
CA LEU A 62 3.29 4.61 -5.22
C LEU A 62 2.01 3.94 -5.68
N LEU A 63 1.23 3.43 -4.72
CA LEU A 63 -0.13 3.04 -5.03
C LEU A 63 -0.93 4.29 -5.45
N PRO A 64 -1.81 4.19 -6.46
CA PRO A 64 -2.68 5.29 -6.84
C PRO A 64 -3.50 5.78 -5.64
N LEU A 65 -3.28 7.03 -5.24
CA LEU A 65 -3.98 7.60 -4.09
C LEU A 65 -5.45 7.83 -4.44
N ASN A 66 -6.34 7.24 -3.65
CA ASN A 66 -7.77 7.50 -3.67
C ASN A 66 -8.26 7.81 -2.26
N ASP A 67 -9.49 8.32 -2.13
CA ASP A 67 -10.03 8.72 -0.83
C ASP A 67 -10.20 7.54 0.13
N GLN A 68 -10.35 6.31 -0.39
CA GLN A 68 -10.36 5.10 0.43
C GLN A 68 -9.00 4.82 1.09
N ILE A 69 -7.90 4.91 0.35
CA ILE A 69 -6.55 4.77 0.91
C ILE A 69 -6.28 5.88 1.94
N ARG A 70 -6.71 7.12 1.63
CA ARG A 70 -6.55 8.25 2.55
C ARG A 70 -7.32 8.03 3.85
N GLU A 71 -8.56 7.55 3.79
CA GLU A 71 -9.36 7.21 4.98
C GLU A 71 -8.66 6.14 5.84
N LEU A 72 -8.16 5.06 5.24
CA LEU A 72 -7.42 4.02 5.95
C LEU A 72 -6.17 4.58 6.64
N GLN A 73 -5.40 5.43 5.93
CA GLN A 73 -4.24 6.11 6.49
C GLN A 73 -4.62 7.05 7.65
N THR A 74 -5.73 7.78 7.54
CA THR A 74 -6.25 8.65 8.62
C THR A 74 -6.56 7.84 9.87
N ILE A 75 -7.27 6.71 9.74
CA ILE A 75 -7.64 5.86 10.88
C ILE A 75 -6.40 5.25 11.55
N ILE A 76 -5.41 4.80 10.77
CA ILE A 76 -4.16 4.24 11.28
C ILE A 76 -3.34 5.31 12.03
N ARG A 77 -3.38 6.56 11.57
CA ARG A 77 -2.64 7.68 12.18
C ARG A 77 -3.33 8.27 13.41
N ASP A 78 -4.66 8.15 13.53
CA ASP A 78 -5.38 8.74 14.65
C ASP A 78 -5.09 7.99 15.97
N LYS A 79 -4.66 8.76 16.98
CA LYS A 79 -4.41 8.27 18.34
C LYS A 79 -5.67 7.80 19.06
N THR A 80 -6.86 8.26 18.65
CA THR A 80 -8.13 7.92 19.31
C THR A 80 -8.79 6.65 18.80
N THR A 81 -8.37 6.16 17.62
CA THR A 81 -8.84 4.90 17.02
C THR A 81 -8.75 3.72 17.98
N SER A 82 -9.78 2.89 18.04
CA SER A 82 -9.72 1.64 18.82
C SER A 82 -8.70 0.68 18.22
N ARG A 83 -8.10 -0.22 19.02
CA ARG A 83 -7.18 -1.23 18.47
C ARG A 83 -7.85 -2.11 17.40
N GLY A 84 -9.13 -2.44 17.57
CA GLY A 84 -9.90 -3.23 16.61
C GLY A 84 -9.98 -2.55 15.24
N ASP A 85 -10.38 -1.28 15.22
CA ASP A 85 -10.48 -0.49 13.98
C ASP A 85 -9.11 -0.25 13.34
N PHE A 86 -8.08 -0.05 14.18
CA PHE A 86 -6.70 0.09 13.71
C PHE A 86 -6.24 -1.17 12.95
N VAL A 87 -6.39 -2.35 13.55
CA VAL A 87 -5.99 -3.63 12.93
C VAL A 87 -6.83 -3.88 11.66
N PHE A 88 -8.14 -3.66 11.72
CA PHE A 88 -9.03 -3.81 10.57
C PHE A 88 -8.60 -2.92 9.39
N CYS A 89 -8.32 -1.65 9.64
CA CYS A 89 -7.90 -0.71 8.59
C CYS A 89 -6.48 -1.00 8.10
N ALA A 90 -5.57 -1.39 9.00
CA ALA A 90 -4.22 -1.83 8.63
C ALA A 90 -4.26 -3.04 7.70
N ASP A 91 -5.05 -4.08 8.03
CA ASP A 91 -5.19 -5.28 7.20
C ASP A 91 -5.78 -4.96 5.82
N ARG A 92 -6.77 -4.06 5.75
CA ARG A 92 -7.30 -3.56 4.48
C ARG A 92 -6.24 -2.86 3.64
N LEU A 93 -5.43 -1.99 4.25
CA LEU A 93 -4.36 -1.29 3.54
C LEU A 93 -3.24 -2.24 3.08
N ILE A 94 -2.87 -3.21 3.93
CA ILE A 94 -1.93 -4.28 3.61
C ILE A 94 -2.40 -5.08 2.40
N ARG A 95 -3.69 -5.46 2.34
CA ARG A 95 -4.23 -6.19 1.20
C ARG A 95 -4.01 -5.44 -0.11
N LEU A 96 -4.26 -4.13 -0.13
CA LEU A 96 -4.06 -3.30 -1.33
C LEU A 96 -2.58 -3.28 -1.76
N VAL A 97 -1.65 -3.08 -0.82
CA VAL A 97 -0.21 -3.07 -1.12
C VAL A 97 0.28 -4.43 -1.59
N VAL A 98 -0.19 -5.51 -0.98
CA VAL A 98 0.18 -6.87 -1.35
C VAL A 98 -0.29 -7.19 -2.77
N GLU A 99 -1.54 -6.90 -3.11
CA GLU A 99 -2.07 -7.13 -4.47
C GLU A 99 -1.24 -6.36 -5.51
N GLU A 100 -0.94 -5.08 -5.23
CA GLU A 100 -0.11 -4.29 -6.12
C GLU A 100 1.35 -4.81 -6.17
N GLY A 101 1.87 -5.35 -5.07
CA GLY A 101 3.17 -6.02 -5.04
C GLY A 101 3.23 -7.27 -5.89
N LEU A 102 2.12 -8.04 -5.95
CA LEU A 102 1.99 -9.23 -6.79
C LEU A 102 1.93 -8.86 -8.28
N ASN A 103 1.35 -7.71 -8.64
CA ASN A 103 1.34 -7.22 -10.02
C ASN A 103 2.75 -6.94 -10.59
N GLN A 104 3.75 -6.77 -9.72
CA GLN A 104 5.15 -6.55 -10.13
C GLN A 104 5.90 -7.86 -10.42
N LEU A 105 5.25 -9.02 -10.26
CA LEU A 105 5.85 -10.34 -10.50
C LEU A 105 5.73 -10.74 -11.98
N PRO A 106 6.68 -11.53 -12.49
CA PRO A 106 6.64 -11.98 -13.88
C PRO A 106 5.43 -12.87 -14.16
N PHE A 107 4.88 -12.72 -15.36
CA PHE A 107 3.77 -13.52 -15.87
C PHE A 107 4.03 -13.94 -17.32
N SER A 108 3.29 -14.97 -17.73
CA SER A 108 3.27 -15.48 -19.10
C SER A 108 1.87 -15.36 -19.67
N GLU A 109 1.75 -15.06 -20.95
CA GLU A 109 0.46 -15.08 -21.66
C GLU A 109 -0.04 -16.53 -21.78
N CYS A 110 -1.36 -16.71 -21.67
CA CYS A 110 -1.98 -18.02 -21.86
C CYS A 110 -3.39 -17.89 -22.42
N THR A 111 -3.79 -18.86 -23.24
CA THR A 111 -5.16 -18.95 -23.73
C THR A 111 -5.87 -20.09 -23.01
N VAL A 112 -7.04 -19.80 -22.44
CA VAL A 112 -7.92 -20.81 -21.84
C VAL A 112 -9.21 -20.93 -22.63
N THR A 113 -9.84 -22.11 -22.57
CA THR A 113 -11.18 -22.30 -23.14
C THR A 113 -12.20 -22.13 -22.02
N THR A 114 -13.12 -21.19 -22.17
CA THR A 114 -14.17 -20.92 -21.19
C THR A 114 -15.22 -22.05 -21.19
N PRO A 115 -16.05 -22.18 -20.13
CA PRO A 115 -17.15 -23.15 -20.13
C PRO A 115 -18.16 -22.98 -21.28
N THR A 116 -18.19 -21.80 -21.92
CA THR A 116 -19.02 -21.50 -23.09
C THR A 116 -18.32 -21.82 -24.42
N GLY A 117 -17.12 -22.42 -24.40
CA GLY A 117 -16.37 -22.82 -25.59
C GLY A 117 -15.56 -21.70 -26.27
N TYR A 118 -15.56 -20.48 -25.72
CA TYR A 118 -14.78 -19.37 -26.27
C TYR A 118 -13.33 -19.41 -25.79
N LYS A 119 -12.40 -18.96 -26.64
CA LYS A 119 -11.00 -18.75 -26.24
C LYS A 119 -10.88 -17.41 -25.53
N TYR A 120 -10.30 -17.41 -24.33
CA TYR A 120 -9.96 -16.22 -23.56
C TYR A 120 -8.45 -16.07 -23.48
N GLU A 121 -7.94 -14.93 -23.92
CA GLU A 121 -6.54 -14.54 -23.81
C GLU A 121 -6.32 -13.87 -22.46
N GLY A 122 -5.54 -14.51 -21.60
CA GLY A 122 -5.25 -14.04 -20.26
C GLY A 122 -3.78 -14.23 -19.90
N VAL A 123 -3.48 -14.11 -18.62
CA VAL A 123 -2.11 -14.21 -18.09
C VAL A 123 -2.05 -15.22 -16.96
N LYS A 124 -0.85 -15.77 -16.77
CA LYS A 124 -0.52 -16.69 -15.69
C LYS A 124 0.81 -16.28 -15.06
N PHE A 125 0.75 -15.92 -13.78
CA PHE A 125 1.95 -15.59 -13.01
C PHE A 125 2.92 -16.78 -12.91
N GLU A 126 4.21 -16.46 -12.99
CA GLU A 126 5.26 -17.45 -12.84
C GLU A 126 5.37 -17.95 -11.40
N ARG A 127 5.77 -19.21 -11.25
CA ARG A 127 6.07 -19.80 -9.95
C ARG A 127 7.47 -19.39 -9.52
N GLY A 128 7.72 -19.40 -8.21
CA GLY A 128 9.06 -19.12 -7.68
C GLY A 128 9.14 -17.86 -6.82
N ASN A 129 8.03 -17.34 -6.33
CA ASN A 129 8.02 -16.17 -5.45
C ASN A 129 8.08 -16.62 -3.98
N CYS A 130 8.59 -15.78 -3.09
CA CYS A 130 8.48 -15.95 -1.64
C CYS A 130 8.33 -14.60 -0.94
N GLY A 131 7.66 -14.61 0.21
CA GLY A 131 7.65 -13.48 1.13
C GLY A 131 8.83 -13.57 2.09
N VAL A 132 9.34 -12.42 2.53
CA VAL A 132 10.27 -12.33 3.65
C VAL A 132 9.77 -11.23 4.58
N SER A 133 9.41 -11.57 5.82
CA SER A 133 9.00 -10.58 6.82
C SER A 133 10.18 -10.16 7.69
N ILE A 134 10.34 -8.85 7.88
CA ILE A 134 11.26 -8.32 8.89
C ILE A 134 10.50 -8.24 10.22
N MET A 135 10.92 -9.04 11.19
CA MET A 135 10.30 -9.09 12.50
C MET A 135 10.54 -7.79 13.30
N ARG A 136 9.58 -7.32 14.09
CA ARG A 136 8.24 -7.89 14.30
C ARG A 136 7.16 -7.31 13.36
N SER A 137 7.27 -6.04 12.97
CA SER A 137 6.20 -5.34 12.23
C SER A 137 5.90 -5.93 10.86
N GLY A 138 6.89 -6.50 10.17
CA GLY A 138 6.71 -7.20 8.90
C GLY A 138 5.77 -8.41 8.98
N GLU A 139 5.61 -9.00 10.17
CA GLU A 139 4.72 -10.16 10.36
C GLU A 139 3.24 -9.81 10.19
N ALA A 140 2.86 -8.54 10.42
CA ALA A 140 1.51 -8.04 10.19
C ALA A 140 1.06 -8.23 8.73
N MET A 141 2.00 -8.22 7.78
CA MET A 141 1.71 -8.35 6.36
C MET A 141 1.60 -9.81 5.89
N GLU A 142 2.05 -10.78 6.70
CA GLU A 142 2.08 -12.19 6.30
C GLU A 142 0.69 -12.73 6.00
N GLN A 143 -0.32 -12.33 6.79
CA GLN A 143 -1.69 -12.81 6.61
C GLN A 143 -2.25 -12.31 5.28
N GLY A 144 -2.13 -11.00 4.99
CA GLY A 144 -2.54 -10.43 3.72
C GLY A 144 -1.87 -11.12 2.53
N LEU A 145 -0.59 -11.47 2.64
CA LEU A 145 0.13 -12.21 1.60
C LEU A 145 -0.37 -13.65 1.43
N ARG A 146 -0.66 -14.37 2.51
CA ARG A 146 -1.23 -15.74 2.44
C ARG A 146 -2.64 -15.75 1.88
N ASP A 147 -3.43 -14.72 2.17
CA ASP A 147 -4.79 -14.57 1.65
C ASP A 147 -4.80 -14.31 0.15
N CYS A 148 -3.75 -13.67 -0.40
CA CYS A 148 -3.56 -13.54 -1.85
C CYS A 148 -2.97 -14.80 -2.47
N CYS A 149 -1.96 -15.39 -1.82
CA CYS A 149 -1.13 -16.46 -2.36
C CYS A 149 -1.03 -17.63 -1.37
N ARG A 150 -1.99 -18.56 -1.43
CA ARG A 150 -2.12 -19.69 -0.47
C ARG A 150 -0.86 -20.54 -0.30
N SER A 151 -0.04 -20.70 -1.35
CA SER A 151 1.14 -21.58 -1.34
C SER A 151 2.47 -20.81 -1.26
N ILE A 152 2.46 -19.54 -0.87
CA ILE A 152 3.69 -18.74 -0.79
C ILE A 152 4.54 -19.16 0.41
N ARG A 153 5.84 -19.36 0.18
CA ARG A 153 6.80 -19.62 1.26
C ARG A 153 7.17 -18.29 1.91
N ILE A 154 7.31 -18.28 3.23
CA ILE A 154 7.66 -17.09 4.00
C ILE A 154 8.96 -17.35 4.76
N GLY A 155 9.99 -16.55 4.46
CA GLY A 155 11.19 -16.42 5.28
C GLY A 155 11.01 -15.32 6.32
N LYS A 156 11.86 -15.33 7.34
CA LYS A 156 11.84 -14.35 8.43
C LYS A 156 13.23 -13.85 8.75
N ILE A 157 13.34 -12.56 9.03
CA ILE A 157 14.56 -11.92 9.49
C ILE A 157 14.25 -11.13 10.76
N LEU A 158 15.03 -11.33 11.82
CA LEU A 158 15.01 -10.49 13.02
C LEU A 158 16.24 -9.60 13.01
N ILE A 159 16.00 -8.30 12.88
CA ILE A 159 17.03 -7.26 12.99
C ILE A 159 16.64 -6.36 14.16
N GLN A 160 17.60 -6.10 15.04
CA GLN A 160 17.43 -5.17 16.14
C GLN A 160 18.63 -4.23 16.18
N SER A 161 18.34 -2.95 16.33
CA SER A 161 19.37 -1.94 16.57
C SER A 161 19.89 -2.08 17.99
N ASP A 162 21.20 -2.19 18.11
CA ASP A 162 21.89 -2.16 19.38
C ASP A 162 21.78 -0.75 19.99
N GLU A 163 21.35 -0.65 21.25
CA GLU A 163 21.04 0.64 21.90
C GLU A 163 22.30 1.48 22.13
N GLU A 164 23.44 0.85 22.36
CA GLU A 164 24.71 1.52 22.65
C GLU A 164 25.42 1.97 21.38
N THR A 165 25.46 1.10 20.37
CA THR A 165 26.23 1.35 19.14
C THR A 165 25.40 1.89 17.98
N GLN A 166 24.07 1.86 18.10
CA GLN A 166 23.10 2.20 17.05
C GLN A 166 23.29 1.39 15.75
N LYS A 167 24.03 0.28 15.81
CA LYS A 167 24.24 -0.63 14.67
C LYS A 167 23.11 -1.64 14.61
N ALA A 168 22.57 -1.84 13.41
CA ALA A 168 21.63 -2.92 13.15
C ALA A 168 22.36 -4.26 13.20
N LYS A 169 21.88 -5.18 14.05
CA LYS A 169 22.43 -6.53 14.15
C LYS A 169 21.37 -7.56 13.77
N VAL A 170 21.78 -8.56 13.02
CA VAL A 170 20.94 -9.68 12.61
C VAL A 170 20.98 -10.75 13.70
N TYR A 171 19.84 -11.02 14.32
CA TYR A 171 19.72 -12.03 15.39
C TYR A 171 19.18 -13.36 14.88
N TYR A 172 18.40 -13.33 13.81
CA TYR A 172 17.80 -14.51 13.22
C TYR A 172 17.53 -14.28 11.74
N ALA A 173 17.85 -15.25 10.90
CA ALA A 173 17.49 -15.26 9.49
C ALA A 173 17.20 -16.69 9.08
N LYS A 174 15.99 -16.94 8.55
CA LYS A 174 15.61 -18.25 8.04
C LYS A 174 14.79 -18.09 6.77
N PHE A 175 15.30 -18.66 5.68
CA PHE A 175 14.72 -18.54 4.35
C PHE A 175 14.37 -19.92 3.78
N PRO A 176 13.53 -19.97 2.73
CA PRO A 176 13.44 -21.14 1.86
C PRO A 176 14.83 -21.51 1.33
N PRO A 177 15.17 -22.82 1.23
CA PRO A 177 16.50 -23.26 0.80
C PRO A 177 16.86 -22.82 -0.63
N ASP A 178 15.85 -22.48 -1.43
CA ASP A 178 15.98 -22.03 -2.82
C ASP A 178 15.77 -20.52 -3.00
N VAL A 179 15.89 -19.70 -1.94
CA VAL A 179 15.62 -18.25 -1.97
C VAL A 179 16.43 -17.49 -3.03
N TYR A 180 17.67 -17.89 -3.29
CA TYR A 180 18.57 -17.29 -4.29
C TYR A 180 18.02 -17.29 -5.73
N ARG A 181 17.05 -18.17 -6.03
CA ARG A 181 16.41 -18.27 -7.37
C ARG A 181 15.04 -17.60 -7.43
N ARG A 182 14.58 -17.00 -6.34
CA ARG A 182 13.21 -16.51 -6.17
C ARG A 182 13.12 -14.99 -6.29
N LYS A 183 11.93 -14.50 -6.65
CA LYS A 183 11.54 -13.11 -6.39
C LYS A 183 11.09 -12.99 -4.94
N VAL A 184 11.62 -11.99 -4.25
CA VAL A 184 11.40 -11.77 -2.82
C VAL A 184 10.49 -10.56 -2.62
N LEU A 185 9.32 -10.80 -1.99
CA LEU A 185 8.46 -9.75 -1.46
C LEU A 185 8.91 -9.48 -0.03
N LEU A 186 9.77 -8.47 0.15
CA LEU A 186 10.29 -8.07 1.46
C LEU A 186 9.25 -7.18 2.14
N MET A 187 8.72 -7.59 3.29
CA MET A 187 7.60 -6.94 3.96
C MET A 187 8.08 -6.18 5.20
N TYR A 188 7.87 -4.86 5.20
CA TYR A 188 8.15 -3.99 6.34
C TYR A 188 7.26 -2.73 6.29
N PRO A 189 6.19 -2.65 7.12
CA PRO A 189 5.16 -1.62 6.99
C PRO A 189 5.62 -0.16 7.13
N ILE A 190 6.69 0.09 7.91
CA ILE A 190 7.12 1.43 8.30
C ILE A 190 8.56 1.66 7.88
N LEU A 191 8.75 2.49 6.87
CA LEU A 191 10.06 2.89 6.39
C LEU A 191 10.44 4.29 6.92
N SER A 192 11.08 4.32 8.08
CA SER A 192 11.57 5.55 8.71
C SER A 192 12.96 5.98 8.20
N THR A 193 14.04 5.36 8.68
CA THR A 193 15.43 5.70 8.27
C THR A 193 15.95 4.84 7.12
N GLY A 194 15.39 3.65 6.94
CA GLY A 194 15.84 2.66 5.95
C GLY A 194 16.88 1.67 6.46
N ASN A 195 17.57 1.95 7.58
CA ASN A 195 18.68 1.11 8.07
C ASN A 195 18.30 -0.36 8.28
N THR A 196 17.14 -0.63 8.88
CA THR A 196 16.65 -2.00 9.10
C THR A 196 16.44 -2.74 7.78
N VAL A 197 15.89 -2.06 6.78
CA VAL A 197 15.67 -2.66 5.46
C VAL A 197 16.99 -2.85 4.72
N ILE A 198 17.92 -1.90 4.83
CA ILE A 198 19.25 -2.02 4.23
C ILE A 198 19.95 -3.28 4.75
N GLU A 199 19.94 -3.47 6.06
CA GLU A 199 20.54 -4.66 6.67
C GLU A 199 19.82 -5.95 6.25
N ALA A 200 18.49 -5.94 6.16
CA ALA A 200 17.73 -7.09 5.66
C ALA A 200 18.07 -7.44 4.19
N VAL A 201 18.26 -6.43 3.35
CA VAL A 201 18.67 -6.62 1.95
C VAL A 201 20.08 -7.17 1.87
N ARG A 202 21.02 -6.70 2.71
CA ARG A 202 22.38 -7.27 2.81
C ARG A 202 22.35 -8.75 3.14
N VAL A 203 21.57 -9.14 4.15
CA VAL A 203 21.39 -10.56 4.51
C VAL A 203 20.83 -11.37 3.34
N LEU A 204 19.86 -10.84 2.60
CA LEU A 204 19.32 -11.53 1.41
C LEU A 204 20.37 -11.70 0.31
N ILE A 205 21.22 -10.68 0.09
CA ILE A 205 22.33 -10.74 -0.87
C ILE A 205 23.38 -11.77 -0.43
N GLU A 206 23.71 -11.84 0.85
CA GLU A 206 24.59 -12.90 1.41
C GLU A 206 24.04 -14.30 1.16
N HIS A 207 22.71 -14.44 1.08
CA HIS A 207 22.03 -15.69 0.71
C HIS A 207 21.82 -15.86 -0.81
N GLY A 208 22.49 -15.05 -1.64
CA GLY A 208 22.52 -15.16 -3.09
C GLY A 208 21.35 -14.50 -3.83
N VAL A 209 20.51 -13.72 -3.15
CA VAL A 209 19.41 -12.98 -3.79
C VAL A 209 19.97 -11.71 -4.45
N GLN A 210 19.59 -11.46 -5.70
CA GLN A 210 20.01 -10.25 -6.41
C GLN A 210 19.09 -9.06 -6.03
N PRO A 211 19.61 -7.84 -5.86
CA PRO A 211 18.80 -6.67 -5.49
C PRO A 211 17.59 -6.42 -6.41
N ARG A 212 17.77 -6.58 -7.73
CA ARG A 212 16.69 -6.51 -8.74
C ARG A 212 15.55 -7.53 -8.57
N HIS A 213 15.72 -8.53 -7.72
CA HIS A 213 14.71 -9.55 -7.42
C HIS A 213 13.95 -9.26 -6.12
N ILE A 214 14.31 -8.19 -5.42
CA ILE A 214 13.71 -7.78 -4.16
C ILE A 214 12.71 -6.64 -4.43
N ILE A 215 11.47 -6.86 -4.02
CA ILE A 215 10.41 -5.87 -4.02
C ILE A 215 10.05 -5.61 -2.56
N LEU A 216 10.38 -4.42 -2.07
CA LEU A 216 10.04 -3.97 -0.73
C LEU A 216 8.59 -3.48 -0.70
N LEU A 217 7.77 -4.13 0.12
CA LEU A 217 6.39 -3.73 0.41
C LEU A 217 6.36 -2.96 1.73
N SER A 218 5.94 -1.70 1.66
CA SER A 218 5.74 -0.82 2.81
C SER A 218 4.36 -0.18 2.76
N LEU A 219 3.84 0.25 3.90
CA LEU A 219 2.62 1.06 3.96
C LEU A 219 2.98 2.54 3.97
N PHE A 220 3.95 2.90 4.81
CA PHE A 220 4.37 4.27 5.07
C PHE A 220 5.86 4.41 4.80
N SER A 221 6.26 5.39 4.02
CA SER A 221 7.68 5.70 3.78
C SER A 221 7.98 7.16 4.08
N THR A 222 9.14 7.44 4.65
CA THR A 222 9.69 8.79 4.62
C THR A 222 10.51 9.00 3.34
N PRO A 223 10.66 10.24 2.85
CA PRO A 223 11.55 10.54 1.73
C PRO A 223 13.01 10.14 2.03
N HIS A 224 13.45 10.32 3.27
CA HIS A 224 14.80 9.95 3.70
C HIS A 224 15.00 8.43 3.65
N GLY A 225 14.09 7.66 4.24
CA GLY A 225 14.19 6.20 4.26
C GLY A 225 14.20 5.56 2.87
N ALA A 226 13.34 6.02 1.96
CA ALA A 226 13.33 5.55 0.57
C ALA A 226 14.64 5.91 -0.15
N ARG A 227 15.12 7.15 -0.01
CA ARG A 227 16.36 7.59 -0.66
C ARG A 227 17.58 6.80 -0.18
N SER A 228 17.71 6.57 1.13
CA SER A 228 18.82 5.80 1.70
C SER A 228 18.88 4.38 1.12
N ILE A 229 17.72 3.72 0.96
CA ILE A 229 17.64 2.38 0.38
C ILE A 229 18.02 2.39 -1.11
N ILE A 230 17.48 3.34 -1.88
CA ILE A 230 17.74 3.42 -3.33
C ILE A 230 19.20 3.77 -3.63
N GLN A 231 19.83 4.60 -2.81
CA GLN A 231 21.24 4.93 -2.93
C GLN A 231 22.14 3.71 -2.70
N GLU A 232 21.81 2.88 -1.70
CA GLU A 232 22.55 1.65 -1.40
C GLU A 232 22.26 0.53 -2.42
N PHE A 233 21.00 0.41 -2.87
CA PHE A 233 20.53 -0.63 -3.79
C PHE A 233 19.75 -0.03 -4.97
N PRO A 234 20.43 0.47 -6.02
CA PRO A 234 19.78 1.17 -7.13
C PRO A 234 18.81 0.32 -7.96
N GLU A 235 18.90 -1.01 -7.87
CA GLU A 235 18.03 -1.95 -8.60
C GLU A 235 16.83 -2.44 -7.79
N ILE A 236 16.71 -2.08 -6.51
CA ILE A 236 15.58 -2.50 -5.67
C ILE A 236 14.29 -1.80 -6.11
N THR A 237 13.15 -2.48 -6.00
CA THR A 237 11.84 -1.84 -6.15
C THR A 237 11.23 -1.59 -4.78
N ILE A 238 10.78 -0.37 -4.51
CA ILE A 238 10.02 -0.01 -3.30
C ILE A 238 8.58 0.27 -3.70
N LEU A 239 7.63 -0.40 -3.08
CA LEU A 239 6.20 -0.17 -3.25
C LEU A 239 5.61 0.31 -1.91
N THR A 240 5.01 1.49 -1.91
CA THR A 240 4.42 2.10 -0.71
C THR A 240 3.10 2.82 -1.00
N THR A 241 2.25 3.00 0.01
CA THR A 241 0.98 3.76 -0.16
C THR A 241 1.16 5.26 -0.08
N GLU A 242 2.19 5.70 0.64
CA GLU A 242 2.51 7.12 0.76
C GLU A 242 3.99 7.36 1.03
N VAL A 243 4.39 8.60 0.73
CA VAL A 243 5.66 9.20 1.14
C VAL A 243 5.34 10.43 1.97
N HIS A 244 5.65 10.40 3.26
CA HIS A 244 5.34 11.45 4.22
C HIS A 244 6.52 11.71 5.15
N PRO A 245 6.83 12.96 5.53
CA PRO A 245 7.97 13.28 6.39
C PRO A 245 7.97 12.53 7.74
N VAL A 246 6.78 12.25 8.27
CA VAL A 246 6.56 11.54 9.53
C VAL A 246 5.81 10.23 9.30
N ALA A 247 6.45 9.13 9.66
CA ALA A 247 5.87 7.78 9.61
C ALA A 247 5.27 7.39 10.98
N PRO A 248 4.19 6.58 11.02
CA PRO A 248 3.57 6.12 12.27
C PRO A 248 4.43 5.01 12.92
N THR A 249 5.46 5.40 13.68
CA THR A 249 6.42 4.48 14.30
C THR A 249 5.80 3.50 15.31
N HIS A 250 4.65 3.85 15.90
CA HIS A 250 3.90 3.01 16.83
C HIS A 250 3.15 1.84 16.17
N PHE A 251 3.20 1.71 14.84
CA PHE A 251 2.41 0.71 14.10
C PHE A 251 2.55 -0.72 14.67
N GLY A 252 3.80 -1.17 14.89
CA GLY A 252 4.04 -2.52 15.41
C GLY A 252 3.46 -2.73 16.81
N GLN A 253 3.64 -1.77 17.72
CA GLN A 253 3.13 -1.84 19.09
C GLN A 253 1.60 -1.93 19.08
N ARG A 254 0.93 -1.03 18.34
CA ARG A 254 -0.53 -0.96 18.31
C ARG A 254 -1.17 -2.15 17.59
N TYR A 255 -0.58 -2.61 16.48
CA TYR A 255 -1.06 -3.78 15.74
C TYR A 255 -1.05 -5.03 16.63
N PHE A 256 0.07 -5.27 17.33
CA PHE A 256 0.21 -6.43 18.21
C PHE A 256 -0.36 -6.25 19.62
N GLY A 257 -0.75 -5.02 20.00
CA GLY A 257 -1.28 -4.71 21.34
C GLY A 257 -0.21 -4.79 22.42
N THR A 258 0.97 -4.23 22.14
CA THR A 258 2.10 -4.13 23.07
C THR A 258 2.51 -2.67 23.32
N ASP A 259 1.57 -1.75 23.16
CA ASP A 259 1.65 -0.34 23.51
C ASP A 259 1.48 -0.08 25.02
#